data_AF-A0A0C3KZ30-F1
#
_entry.id   AF-A0A0C3KZ30-F1
#
_cell.length_a   1.000
_cell.length_b   1.000
_cell.length_c   1.000
_cell.angle_alpha   90.00
_cell.angle_beta   90.00
_cell.angle_gamma   90.00
#
_symmetry.space_group_name_H-M   'P 1'
#
loop_
_entity.id
_entity.type
_entity.pdbx_description
1 polymer ?
#
loop_
_entity_poly.entity_id
_entity_poly.type
_entity_poly.pdbx_seq_one_letter_code
_entity_poly.pdbx_strand_id
1 'polypeptide(L)'
;EKTNVAPKGGQHPEWDDEFRFPVYADPGKDRANRTLEVACYKQESKAEDVLLGKGTVDIEETLKTGEFDDWVQLETSAGARGELYLEMTFYANSPPP
;
A
#
# COMPACT_ATOMS: atom_id res chain seq x y z
N GLU A 1 7.61 -4.57 0.88
CA GLU A 1 7.84 -4.95 -0.52
C GLU A 1 8.01 -3.70 -1.39
N LYS A 2 8.55 -3.83 -2.60
CA LYS A 2 8.73 -2.72 -3.56
C LYS A 2 8.37 -3.18 -4.97
N THR A 3 7.73 -2.32 -5.73
CA THR A 3 7.42 -2.55 -7.15
C THR A 3 8.66 -2.40 -8.02
N ASN A 4 8.55 -2.87 -9.25
CA ASN A 4 9.45 -2.45 -10.32
C ASN A 4 9.29 -0.95 -10.58
N VAL A 5 10.33 -0.32 -11.11
CA VAL A 5 10.24 1.09 -11.51
C VAL A 5 9.36 1.15 -12.75
N ALA A 6 8.39 2.06 -12.78
CA ALA A 6 7.58 2.33 -13.97
C ALA A 6 8.30 3.33 -14.90
N PRO A 7 9.02 2.87 -15.96
CA PRO A 7 9.80 3.76 -16.79
C PRO A 7 8.86 4.64 -17.63
N LYS A 8 9.09 5.95 -17.61
CA LYS A 8 8.29 6.93 -18.38
C LYS A 8 6.81 6.95 -18.02
N GLY A 9 6.44 6.60 -16.78
CA GLY A 9 5.04 6.57 -16.33
C GLY A 9 4.30 7.92 -16.32
N GLY A 10 5.01 9.05 -16.46
CA GLY A 10 4.37 10.37 -16.55
C GLY A 10 3.54 10.70 -15.31
N GLN A 11 2.32 11.22 -15.50
CA GLN A 11 1.39 11.55 -14.41
C GLN A 11 0.57 10.35 -13.92
N HIS A 12 0.50 9.28 -14.71
CA HIS A 12 -0.30 8.08 -14.43
C HIS A 12 0.56 6.82 -14.63
N PRO A 13 1.60 6.61 -13.80
CA PRO A 13 2.39 5.39 -13.84
C PRO A 13 1.53 4.16 -13.51
N GLU A 14 1.77 3.06 -14.22
CA GLU A 14 1.14 1.76 -13.98
C GLU A 14 2.23 0.76 -13.60
N TRP A 15 1.95 -0.08 -12.60
CA TRP A 15 2.85 -1.10 -12.09
C TRP A 15 2.32 -2.52 -12.32
N ASP A 16 1.08 -2.77 -11.92
CA ASP A 16 0.43 -4.10 -11.99
C ASP A 16 1.26 -5.20 -11.29
N ASP A 17 1.99 -4.82 -10.24
CA ASP A 17 2.78 -5.73 -9.42
C ASP A 17 1.94 -6.28 -8.26
N GLU A 18 2.00 -7.59 -8.04
CA GLU A 18 1.33 -8.28 -6.93
C GLU A 18 2.32 -8.64 -5.81
N PHE A 19 1.94 -8.37 -4.57
CA PHE A 19 2.69 -8.82 -3.38
C PHE A 19 1.86 -9.80 -2.55
N ARG A 20 2.51 -10.85 -2.05
CA ARG A 20 1.90 -11.80 -1.12
C ARG A 20 2.75 -11.89 0.13
N PHE A 21 2.15 -11.57 1.27
CA PHE A 21 2.81 -11.66 2.57
C PHE A 21 1.84 -12.15 3.64
N PRO A 22 2.35 -12.87 4.67
CA PRO A 22 1.51 -13.32 5.78
C PRO A 22 1.11 -12.16 6.69
N VAL A 23 -0.14 -12.18 7.16
CA VAL A 23 -0.64 -11.29 8.21
C VAL A 23 -0.68 -12.07 9.53
N TYR A 24 0.07 -11.61 10.53
CA TYR A 24 0.16 -12.26 11.84
C TYR A 24 -0.72 -11.55 12.87
N ALA A 25 -1.47 -12.32 13.64
CA ALA A 25 -2.14 -11.83 14.84
C ALA A 25 -1.10 -11.59 15.95
N ASP A 26 -1.11 -10.40 16.55
CA ASP A 26 -0.32 -10.08 17.75
C ASP A 26 -1.27 -9.47 18.80
N PRO A 27 -1.70 -10.27 19.80
CA PRO A 27 -2.65 -9.83 20.81
C PRO A 27 -2.19 -8.54 21.51
N GLY A 28 -3.02 -7.50 21.44
CA GLY A 28 -2.72 -6.20 22.05
C GLY A 28 -1.93 -5.23 21.16
N LYS A 29 -1.56 -5.63 19.93
CA LYS A 29 -0.97 -4.74 18.91
C LYS A 29 -1.78 -4.65 17.62
N ASP A 30 -3.05 -5.04 17.68
CA ASP A 30 -3.96 -5.06 16.53
C ASP A 30 -3.92 -3.77 15.70
N ARG A 31 -4.01 -2.59 16.35
CA ARG A 31 -3.98 -1.31 15.63
C ARG A 31 -2.67 -1.06 14.87
N ALA A 32 -1.53 -1.38 15.48
CA ALA A 32 -0.23 -1.19 14.84
C ALA A 32 -0.04 -2.14 13.64
N ASN A 33 -0.60 -3.35 13.73
CA ASN A 33 -0.47 -4.38 12.72
C ASN A 33 -1.53 -4.32 11.61
N ARG A 34 -2.58 -3.49 11.78
CA ARG A 34 -3.65 -3.27 10.81
C ARG A 34 -3.47 -1.97 10.01
N THR A 35 -2.27 -1.43 10.01
CA THR A 35 -1.95 -0.21 9.25
C THR A 35 -1.01 -0.58 8.10
N LEU A 36 -1.49 -0.45 6.86
CA LEU A 36 -0.67 -0.60 5.66
C LEU A 36 -0.23 0.79 5.18
N GLU A 37 1.07 1.06 5.20
CA GLU A 37 1.63 2.28 4.58
C GLU A 37 1.99 1.99 3.12
N VAL A 38 1.53 2.86 2.22
CA VAL A 38 1.95 2.89 0.82
C VAL A 38 2.71 4.18 0.57
N ALA A 39 3.78 4.12 -0.21
CA ALA A 39 4.58 5.30 -0.51
C ALA A 39 5.12 5.23 -1.94
N CYS A 40 5.01 6.35 -2.65
CA CYS A 40 5.51 6.51 -4.00
C CYS A 40 6.83 7.28 -3.97
N TYR A 41 7.84 6.74 -4.65
CA TYR A 41 9.17 7.32 -4.72
C TYR A 41 9.61 7.51 -6.17
N LYS A 42 10.34 8.59 -6.41
CA LYS A 42 11.12 8.76 -7.63
C LYS A 42 12.49 8.13 -7.42
N GLN A 43 12.78 7.10 -8.20
CA GLN A 43 14.09 6.45 -8.15
C GLN A 43 15.19 7.39 -8.66
N GLU A 44 16.29 7.48 -7.91
CA GLU A 44 17.47 8.26 -8.29
C GLU A 44 18.69 7.33 -8.50
N SER A 45 19.40 7.50 -9.61
CA SER A 45 20.51 6.59 -9.97
C SER A 45 21.78 6.79 -9.13
N LYS A 46 21.94 7.97 -8.50
CA LYS A 46 23.18 8.39 -7.81
C LYS A 46 22.89 9.07 -6.47
N ALA A 47 21.65 9.09 -6.02
CA ALA A 47 21.20 9.71 -4.80
C ALA A 47 20.15 8.82 -4.15
N GLU A 48 19.70 9.20 -2.95
CA GLU A 48 18.56 8.56 -2.32
C GLU A 48 17.28 8.84 -3.12
N ASP A 49 16.39 7.85 -3.14
CA ASP A 49 15.09 7.99 -3.79
C ASP A 49 14.27 9.11 -3.14
N VAL A 50 13.60 9.90 -3.96
CA VAL A 50 12.82 11.05 -3.49
C VAL A 50 11.39 10.64 -3.21
N LEU A 51 10.92 10.81 -1.97
CA LEU A 51 9.51 10.59 -1.62
C LEU A 51 8.60 11.58 -2.37
N LEU A 52 7.66 11.05 -3.14
CA LEU A 52 6.65 11.84 -3.85
C LEU A 52 5.39 12.01 -3.01
N GLY A 53 5.02 10.99 -2.24
CA GLY A 53 3.90 11.02 -1.31
C GLY A 53 3.68 9.67 -0.65
N LYS A 54 2.97 9.67 0.48
CA LYS A 54 2.60 8.46 1.21
C LYS A 54 1.14 8.48 1.62
N GLY A 55 0.56 7.30 1.71
CA GLY A 55 -0.81 7.06 2.16
C GLY A 55 -0.83 5.94 3.19
N THR A 56 -1.95 5.84 3.90
CA THR A 56 -2.14 4.82 4.93
C THR A 56 -3.52 4.22 4.79
N VAL A 57 -3.60 2.90 4.81
CA VAL A 57 -4.83 2.13 4.75
C VAL A 57 -4.99 1.38 6.07
N ASP A 58 -6.13 1.59 6.74
CA ASP A 58 -6.56 0.73 7.84
C ASP A 58 -7.16 -0.55 7.23
N ILE A 59 -6.47 -1.67 7.41
CA ILE A 59 -6.87 -2.95 6.82
C ILE A 59 -7.83 -3.74 7.71
N GLU A 60 -8.28 -3.18 8.86
CA GLU A 60 -9.17 -3.89 9.77
C GLU A 60 -10.44 -4.41 9.07
N GLU A 61 -11.05 -3.60 8.22
CA GLU A 61 -12.25 -4.01 7.50
C GLU A 61 -11.92 -5.08 6.44
N THR A 62 -10.82 -4.92 5.71
CA THR A 62 -10.36 -5.92 4.72
C THR A 62 -10.09 -7.28 5.34
N LEU A 63 -9.56 -7.33 6.57
CA LEU A 63 -9.36 -8.59 7.28
C LEU A 63 -10.69 -9.28 7.67
N LYS A 64 -11.82 -8.56 7.65
CA LYS A 64 -13.17 -9.09 7.92
C LYS A 64 -13.93 -9.41 6.63
N THR A 65 -13.86 -8.53 5.64
CA THR A 65 -14.61 -8.63 4.37
C THR A 65 -13.90 -9.47 3.32
N GLY A 66 -12.57 -9.56 3.42
CA GLY A 66 -11.71 -10.27 2.48
C GLY A 66 -11.14 -9.40 1.36
N GLU A 67 -11.67 -8.20 1.11
CA GLU A 67 -11.31 -7.39 -0.07
C GLU A 67 -11.22 -5.88 0.24
N PHE A 68 -10.33 -5.20 -0.48
CA PHE A 68 -10.19 -3.75 -0.59
C PHE A 68 -9.90 -3.41 -2.05
N ASP A 69 -10.60 -2.41 -2.58
CA ASP A 69 -10.51 -1.95 -3.96
C ASP A 69 -10.88 -0.47 -3.98
N ASP A 70 -9.89 0.41 -3.80
CA ASP A 70 -10.11 1.86 -3.79
C ASP A 70 -8.81 2.66 -4.04
N TRP A 71 -8.98 3.96 -4.25
CA TRP A 71 -7.91 4.94 -4.33
C TRP A 71 -7.42 5.35 -2.93
N VAL A 72 -6.11 5.30 -2.75
CA VAL A 72 -5.42 5.74 -1.53
C VAL A 72 -4.82 7.12 -1.76
N GLN A 73 -5.28 8.11 -1.01
CA GLN A 73 -4.72 9.47 -1.05
C GLN A 73 -3.24 9.46 -0.63
N LEU A 74 -2.39 10.06 -1.46
CA LEU A 74 -0.98 10.28 -1.16
C LEU A 74 -0.75 11.72 -0.72
N GLU A 75 0.05 11.90 0.32
CA GLU A 75 0.35 13.20 0.89
C GLU A 75 1.82 13.35 1.29
N THR A 76 2.23 14.61 1.43
CA THR A 76 3.50 15.02 2.05
C THR A 76 3.19 16.10 3.09
N SER A 77 4.21 16.55 3.84
CA SER A 77 4.08 17.73 4.71
C SER A 77 3.63 19.00 3.97
N ALA A 78 3.79 19.04 2.64
CA ALA A 78 3.34 20.14 1.79
C ALA A 78 1.89 19.98 1.28
N GLY A 79 1.19 18.91 1.66
CA GLY A 79 -0.19 18.62 1.25
C GLY A 79 -0.32 17.43 0.28
N ALA A 80 -1.50 17.33 -0.34
CA ALA A 80 -1.91 16.26 -1.25
C ALA A 80 -1.00 16.16 -2.50
N ARG A 81 -0.73 14.93 -2.94
CA ARG A 81 0.22 14.58 -4.02
C ARG A 81 -0.36 13.66 -5.09
N GLY A 82 -1.67 13.43 -5.07
CA GLY A 82 -2.37 12.49 -5.95
C GLY A 82 -2.84 11.27 -5.20
N GLU A 83 -3.19 10.22 -5.93
CA GLU A 83 -3.81 9.01 -5.40
C GLU A 83 -3.13 7.77 -6.01
N LEU A 84 -3.09 6.67 -5.25
CA LEU A 84 -2.63 5.36 -5.68
C LEU A 84 -3.82 4.40 -5.67
N TYR A 85 -4.16 3.83 -6.82
CA TYR A 85 -5.12 2.74 -6.86
C TYR A 85 -4.50 1.47 -6.27
N LEU A 86 -5.23 0.81 -5.36
CA LEU A 86 -4.78 -0.39 -4.68
C LEU A 86 -5.92 -1.40 -4.57
N GLU A 87 -5.66 -2.61 -5.06
CA GLU A 87 -6.47 -3.80 -4.80
C GLU A 87 -5.76 -4.69 -3.79
N MET A 88 -6.52 -5.28 -2.86
CA MET A 88 -6.01 -6.21 -1.86
C MET A 88 -7.05 -7.27 -1.53
N THR A 89 -6.59 -8.52 -1.45
CA THR A 89 -7.41 -9.66 -1.02
C THR A 89 -6.76 -10.33 0.20
N PHE A 90 -7.57 -10.58 1.22
CA PHE A 90 -7.17 -11.31 2.41
C PHE A 90 -7.71 -12.74 2.39
N TYR A 91 -6.80 -13.71 2.51
CA TYR A 91 -7.13 -15.13 2.64
C TYR A 91 -6.94 -15.58 4.09
N ALA A 92 -8.05 -15.81 4.80
CA ALA A 92 -8.00 -16.34 6.15
C ALA A 92 -7.50 -17.80 6.15
N ASN A 93 -6.60 -18.13 7.09
CA ASN A 93 -6.15 -19.51 7.30
C ASN A 93 -7.18 -20.40 8.02
N SER A 94 -8.28 -19.80 8.49
CA SER A 94 -9.38 -20.48 9.15
C SER A 94 -10.38 -21.02 8.10
N PRO A 95 -11.03 -22.17 8.35
CA PRO A 95 -12.19 -22.57 7.55
C PRO A 95 -13.24 -21.46 7.51
N PRO A 96 -14.01 -21.30 6.41
CA PRO A 96 -15.17 -20.41 6.41
C PRO A 96 -16.11 -20.74 7.58
N PRO A 97 -16.66 -19.74 8.29
CA PRO A 97 -17.65 -19.97 9.34
C PRO A 97 -18.93 -20.62 8.83
#